data_AF-X0V8W9-F1
#
_entry.id   AF-X0V8W9-F1
#
_cell.length_a   1.000
_cell.length_b   1.000
_cell.length_c   1.000
_cell.angle_alpha   90.00
_cell.angle_beta   90.00
_cell.angle_gamma   90.00
#
_symmetry.space_group_name_H-M   'P 1'
#
loop_
_entity.id
_entity.type
_entity.pdbx_description
1 polymer ?
#
loop_
_entity_poly.entity_id
_entity_poly.type
_entity_poly.pdbx_seq_one_letter_code
_entity_poly.pdbx_strand_id
1 'polypeptide(L)'
;NQVFWVVSIFSALAFALGHFPSVMILFGLNTIQEIPFTLISEIILLNGVISIFAAYYFRKYGFLAAVGIHFWTDIIWHVLWGMICQGTVL
;
A
#
# COMPACT_ATOMS: atom_id res chain seq x y z
N ASN A 1 -2.94 -18.93 16.76
CA ASN A 1 -2.63 -18.35 15.44
C ASN A 1 -3.66 -17.32 14.96
N GLN A 2 -4.91 -17.38 15.45
CA GLN A 2 -5.99 -16.49 15.01
C GLN A 2 -5.75 -15.00 15.33
N VAL A 3 -5.25 -14.67 16.53
CA VAL A 3 -4.97 -13.28 16.94
C VAL A 3 -4.02 -12.58 15.97
N PHE A 4 -2.95 -13.25 15.55
CA PHE A 4 -1.99 -12.70 14.60
C PHE A 4 -2.64 -12.25 13.29
N TRP A 5 -3.49 -13.11 12.71
CA TRP A 5 -4.16 -12.81 11.45
C TRP A 5 -5.25 -11.75 11.59
N VAL A 6 -6.02 -11.80 12.68
CA VAL A 6 -7.01 -10.75 12.99
C VAL A 6 -6.32 -9.39 13.07
N VAL A 7 -5.24 -9.28 13.86
CA VAL A 7 -4.48 -8.03 13.98
C VAL A 7 -3.89 -7.62 12.63
N SER A 8 -3.28 -8.55 11.89
CA SER A 8 -2.69 -8.23 10.58
C SER A 8 -3.73 -7.71 9.58
N ILE A 9 -4.93 -8.29 9.56
CA ILE A 9 -6.03 -7.84 8.68
C ILE A 9 -6.51 -6.45 9.08
N PHE A 10 -6.77 -6.21 10.37
CA PHE A 10 -7.19 -4.89 10.83
C PHE A 10 -6.12 -3.83 10.63
N SER A 11 -4.84 -4.17 10.85
CA SER A 11 -3.72 -3.28 10.58
C SER A 11 -3.60 -2.94 9.08
N ALA A 12 -3.74 -3.92 8.19
CA ALA A 12 -3.72 -3.68 6.74
C ALA A 12 -4.89 -2.80 6.28
N LEU A 13 -6.10 -3.05 6.81
CA LEU A 13 -7.27 -2.21 6.52
C LEU A 13 -7.09 -0.79 7.03
N ALA A 14 -6.64 -0.61 8.27
CA ALA A 14 -6.37 0.70 8.84
C ALA A 14 -5.28 1.44 8.06
N PHE A 15 -4.22 0.74 7.66
CA PHE A 15 -3.14 1.32 6.86
C PHE A 15 -3.66 1.76 5.50
N ALA A 16 -4.36 0.91 4.75
CA ALA A 16 -4.93 1.28 3.45
C ALA A 16 -5.95 2.43 3.56
N LEU A 17 -6.89 2.36 4.49
CA LEU A 17 -7.91 3.39 4.68
C LEU A 17 -7.31 4.73 5.15
N GLY A 18 -6.25 4.69 5.94
CA GLY A 18 -5.51 5.88 6.39
C GLY A 18 -4.82 6.67 5.27
N HIS A 19 -4.65 6.08 4.08
CA HIS A 19 -4.08 6.77 2.93
C HIS A 19 -5.09 7.66 2.20
N PHE A 20 -6.40 7.38 2.28
CA PHE A 20 -7.40 8.19 1.58
C PHE A 20 -7.36 9.67 2.01
N PRO A 21 -7.35 10.03 3.31
CA PRO A 21 -7.20 11.42 3.72
C PRO A 21 -5.92 12.08 3.21
N SER A 22 -4.80 11.35 3.22
CA SER A 22 -3.50 11.86 2.75
C SER A 22 -3.55 12.19 1.26
N VAL A 23 -4.13 11.29 0.44
CA VAL A 23 -4.33 11.52 -1.00
C VAL A 23 -5.27 12.70 -1.24
N MET A 24 -6.38 12.78 -0.49
CA MET A 24 -7.29 13.92 -0.61
C MET A 24 -6.61 15.26 -0.31
N ILE A 25 -5.80 15.31 0.76
CA ILE A 25 -5.04 16.51 1.12
C ILE A 25 -4.00 16.86 0.05
N LEU A 26 -3.23 15.88 -0.44
CA LEU A 26 -2.16 16.08 -1.42
C LEU A 26 -2.68 16.56 -2.78
N PHE A 27 -3.85 16.07 -3.20
CA PHE A 27 -4.46 16.42 -4.49
C PHE A 27 -5.58 17.47 -4.39
N GLY A 28 -5.85 18.00 -3.19
CA GLY A 28 -6.90 19.01 -2.98
C GLY A 28 -8.32 18.52 -3.25
N LEU A 29 -8.59 17.23 -3.04
CA LEU A 29 -9.89 16.60 -3.30
C LEU A 29 -10.82 16.77 -2.10
N ASN A 30 -12.10 17.03 -2.38
CA ASN A 30 -13.10 17.26 -1.33
C ASN A 30 -13.82 15.98 -0.91
N THR A 31 -13.87 14.98 -1.80
CA THR A 31 -14.58 13.73 -1.58
C THR A 31 -13.77 12.52 -2.09
N ILE A 32 -14.01 11.34 -1.51
CA ILE A 32 -13.34 10.09 -1.92
C ILE A 32 -13.71 9.71 -3.37
N GLN A 33 -14.89 10.10 -3.82
CA GLN A 33 -15.40 9.84 -5.17
C GLN A 33 -14.61 10.56 -6.27
N GLU A 34 -13.89 11.62 -5.92
CA GLU A 34 -12.99 12.33 -6.85
C GLU A 34 -11.67 11.59 -7.09
N ILE A 35 -11.34 10.58 -6.27
CA ILE A 35 -10.10 9.82 -6.42
C ILE A 35 -10.22 8.91 -7.65
N PRO A 36 -9.29 9.02 -8.62
CA PRO A 36 -9.23 8.12 -9.76
C PRO A 36 -9.22 6.64 -9.33
N PHE A 37 -9.98 5.81 -10.04
CA PHE A 37 -10.06 4.37 -9.75
C PHE A 37 -8.68 3.69 -9.75
N THR A 38 -7.75 4.16 -10.58
CA THR A 38 -6.36 3.71 -10.59
C THR A 38 -5.69 3.93 -9.24
N LEU A 39 -5.75 5.15 -8.69
CA LEU A 39 -5.20 5.47 -7.37
C LEU A 39 -5.89 4.71 -6.24
N ILE A 40 -7.22 4.51 -6.30
CA ILE A 40 -7.92 3.67 -5.31
C ILE A 40 -7.37 2.23 -5.35
N SER A 41 -7.17 1.69 -6.55
CA SER A 41 -6.62 0.35 -6.75
C SER A 41 -5.20 0.24 -6.20
N GLU A 42 -4.36 1.25 -6.44
CA GLU A 42 -3.01 1.33 -5.88
C GLU A 42 -3.02 1.38 -4.35
N ILE A 43 -3.87 2.21 -3.75
CA ILE A 43 -4.00 2.31 -2.29
C ILE A 43 -4.34 0.94 -1.69
N ILE A 44 -5.34 0.24 -2.24
CA ILE A 44 -5.77 -1.06 -1.72
C ILE A 44 -4.70 -2.14 -1.93
N LEU A 45 -4.07 -2.17 -3.11
CA LEU A 45 -3.07 -3.18 -3.44
C LEU A 45 -1.81 -3.01 -2.60
N LEU A 46 -1.22 -1.82 -2.61
CA LEU A 46 0.09 -1.54 -1.99
C LEU A 46 -0.01 -1.45 -0.47
N ASN A 47 -1.07 -0.87 0.07
CA ASN A 47 -1.19 -0.68 1.51
C ASN A 47 -2.05 -1.77 2.18
N GLY A 48 -2.94 -2.43 1.45
CA GLY A 48 -3.75 -3.52 1.97
C GLY A 48 -3.10 -4.88 1.72
N VAL A 49 -3.11 -5.31 0.46
CA VAL A 49 -2.72 -6.68 0.07
C VAL A 49 -1.25 -6.96 0.37
N ILE A 50 -0.34 -6.06 0.02
CA ILE A 50 1.09 -6.22 0.31
C ILE A 50 1.35 -6.24 1.82
N SER A 51 0.57 -5.53 2.64
CA SER A 51 0.71 -5.61 4.12
C SER A 51 0.41 -7.01 4.65
N ILE A 52 -0.60 -7.70 4.12
CA ILE A 52 -0.89 -9.10 4.50
C ILE A 52 0.22 -10.04 4.02
N PHE A 53 0.73 -9.81 2.82
CA PHE A 53 1.88 -10.54 2.29
C PHE A 53 3.13 -10.34 3.17
N ALA A 54 3.44 -9.10 3.53
CA ALA A 54 4.53 -8.77 4.44
C ALA A 54 4.33 -9.41 5.83
N ALA A 55 3.10 -9.41 6.37
CA ALA A 55 2.80 -10.07 7.64
C ALA A 55 3.03 -11.60 7.58
N TYR A 56 2.67 -12.26 6.47
CA TYR A 56 2.97 -13.67 6.26
C TYR A 56 4.49 -13.95 6.32
N TYR A 57 5.29 -13.17 5.59
CA TYR A 57 6.75 -13.35 5.56
C TYR A 57 7.43 -12.88 6.86
N PHE A 58 6.89 -11.87 7.53
CA PHE A 58 7.29 -11.48 8.88
C PHE A 58 7.19 -12.66 9.84
N ARG A 59 6.06 -13.37 9.79
CA ARG A 59 5.83 -14.54 10.65
C ARG A 59 6.79 -15.68 10.33
N LYS A 60 7.12 -15.89 9.05
CA LYS A 60 7.91 -17.04 8.59
C LYS A 60 9.42 -16.82 8.67
N TYR A 61 9.88 -15.59 8.43
CA TYR A 61 11.30 -15.25 8.26
C TYR A 61 11.76 -14.06 9.09
N GLY A 62 10.87 -13.44 9.86
CA GLY A 62 11.18 -12.35 10.77
C GLY A 62 11.17 -10.96 10.13
N PHE A 63 11.61 -9.99 10.92
CA PHE A 63 11.57 -8.56 10.60
C PHE A 63 12.24 -8.20 9.26
N LEU A 64 13.44 -8.73 9.00
CA LEU A 64 14.20 -8.40 7.80
C LEU A 64 13.45 -8.74 6.50
N ALA A 65 12.68 -9.83 6.50
CA ALA A 65 11.87 -10.20 5.34
C ALA A 65 10.73 -9.19 5.09
N ALA A 66 10.07 -8.72 6.15
CA ALA A 66 9.00 -7.74 6.03
C ALA A 66 9.51 -6.37 5.55
N VAL A 67 10.62 -5.90 6.13
CA VAL A 67 11.27 -4.65 5.71
C VAL A 67 11.79 -4.76 4.29
N GLY A 68 12.37 -5.91 3.91
CA GLY A 68 12.82 -6.16 2.55
C GLY A 68 11.66 -6.10 1.55
N ILE A 69 10.53 -6.75 1.85
CA ILE A 69 9.34 -6.68 0.99
C ILE A 69 8.86 -5.24 0.83
N HIS A 70 8.74 -4.50 1.93
CA HIS A 70 8.31 -3.11 1.89
C HIS A 70 9.26 -2.25 1.04
N PHE A 71 10.56 -2.28 1.36
CA PHE A 71 11.59 -1.52 0.65
C PHE A 71 11.61 -1.82 -0.86
N TRP A 72 11.62 -3.09 -1.24
CA TRP A 72 11.67 -3.46 -2.65
C TRP A 72 10.35 -3.16 -3.39
N THR A 73 9.21 -3.26 -2.72
CA THR A 73 7.93 -2.83 -3.30
C THR A 73 7.97 -1.35 -3.65
N ASP A 74 8.47 -0.51 -2.74
CA ASP A 74 8.61 0.93 -2.98
C ASP A 74 9.57 1.24 -4.13
N ILE A 75 10.73 0.58 -4.19
CA ILE A 75 11.69 0.76 -5.29
C ILE A 75 11.05 0.38 -6.64
N ILE A 76 10.39 -0.77 -6.72
CA ILE A 76 9.77 -1.21 -7.98
C ILE A 76 8.62 -0.27 -8.37
N TRP A 77 7.77 0.10 -7.41
CA TRP A 77 6.56 0.86 -7.68
C TRP A 77 6.82 2.34 -7.96
N HIS A 78 7.61 3.00 -7.13
CA HIS A 78 7.81 4.45 -7.24
C HIS A 78 9.00 4.81 -8.12
N VAL A 79 10.08 4.03 -8.08
CA VAL A 79 11.28 4.34 -8.87
C VAL A 79 11.14 3.75 -10.27
N LEU A 80 11.06 2.43 -10.40
CA LEU A 80 11.12 1.79 -11.72
C LEU A 80 9.84 2.03 -12.52
N TRP A 81 8.68 1.71 -11.95
CA TRP A 81 7.41 1.90 -12.64
C TRP A 81 7.06 3.38 -12.82
N GLY A 82 7.32 4.23 -11.81
CA GLY A 82 7.20 5.68 -11.93
C GLY A 82 7.98 6.23 -13.13
N MET A 83 9.24 5.82 -13.30
CA MET A 83 10.06 6.22 -14.45
C MET A 83 9.53 5.73 -15.80
N ILE A 84 8.90 4.56 -15.87
CA ILE A 84 8.43 3.96 -17.12
C ILE A 84 7.05 4.48 -17.52
N CYS A 85 6.15 4.70 -16.56
CA CYS A 85 4.72 4.90 -16.82
C CYS A 85 4.16 6.28 -16.42
N GLN A 86 4.87 7.10 -15.63
CA GLN A 86 4.40 8.46 -15.32
C GLN A 86 4.70 9.49 -16.43
N GLY A 87 5.51 9.15 -17.43
CA GLY A 87 5.77 10.00 -18.60
C GLY A 87 4.64 10.05 -19.65
N THR A 88 3.55 9.30 -19.46
CA THR A 88 2.49 9.10 -20.49
C THR A 88 1.10 9.57 -20.06
N VAL A 89 0.96 10.24 -18.90
CA VAL A 89 -0.35 10.67 -18.35
C VAL A 89 -0.40 12.18 -18.02
N LEU A 90 0.52 12.96 -18.57
CA LEU A 90 0.43 14.43 -18.69
C LEU A 90 0.53 14.81 -20.17
#